data_AF-A0A6H1K012-F1
#
_entry.id   AF-A0A6H1K012-F1
#
_cell.length_a   1.000
_cell.length_b   1.000
_cell.length_c   1.000
_cell.angle_alpha   90.00
_cell.angle_beta   90.00
_cell.angle_gamma   90.00
#
_symmetry.space_group_name_H-M   'P 1'
#
loop_
_entity.id
_entity.type
_entity.pdbx_description
1 polymer ?
#
loop_
_entity_poly.entity_id
_entity_poly.type
_entity_poly.pdbx_seq_one_letter_code
_entity_poly.pdbx_strand_id
1 'polypeptide(L)' 'MAQYKDREGHVKVPRAHTETVVIDDQEHAIKLGVFLSNAKSRRGKLTTDKLQQLADLGLEWAV' A
#
# COMPACT_ATOMS: atom_id res chain seq x y z
N MET A 1 -2.88 -5.19 -0.34
CA MET A 1 -2.49 -4.71 1.01
C MET A 1 -3.27 -5.38 2.14
N ALA A 2 -4.48 -5.91 1.89
CA ALA A 2 -5.20 -6.73 2.87
C ALA A 2 -4.36 -7.94 3.34
N GLN A 3 -3.67 -8.64 2.43
CA GLN A 3 -2.80 -9.77 2.79
C GLN A 3 -1.62 -9.40 3.71
N TYR A 4 -1.02 -8.21 3.55
CA TYR A 4 0.06 -7.74 4.44
C TYR A 4 -0.44 -7.41 5.84
N LYS A 5 -1.59 -6.72 5.91
CA LYS A 5 -2.23 -6.34 7.17
C LYS A 5 -2.66 -7.58 7.95
N ASP A 6 -3.12 -8.61 7.27
CA ASP A 6 -3.48 -9.90 7.87
C ASP A 6 -2.24 -10.66 8.39
N ARG A 7 -1.11 -10.62 7.66
CA ARG A 7 0.14 -11.28 8.08
C ARG A 7 0.92 -10.56 9.17
N GLU A 8 1.12 -9.25 9.06
CA GLU A 8 1.96 -8.49 9.99
C GLU A 8 1.16 -7.76 11.06
N GLY A 9 -0.16 -7.60 10.92
CA GLY A 9 -0.99 -6.79 11.83
C GLY A 9 -0.76 -5.28 11.72
N HIS A 10 0.15 -4.86 10.85
CA HIS A 10 0.59 -3.48 10.67
C HIS A 10 0.87 -3.24 9.18
N VAL A 11 0.65 -2.02 8.69
CA VAL A 11 1.00 -1.63 7.31
C VAL A 11 2.28 -0.78 7.24
N LYS A 12 3.13 -0.87 8.27
CA LYS A 12 4.46 -0.23 8.29
C LYS A 12 5.44 -1.04 7.46
N VAL A 13 5.29 -0.91 6.15
CA VAL A 13 6.05 -1.68 5.20
C VAL A 13 7.42 -1.05 5.01
N PRO A 14 8.54 -1.78 5.25
CA PRO A 14 9.88 -1.26 5.00
C PRO A 14 10.05 -0.80 3.56
N ARG A 15 10.84 0.26 3.31
CA ARG A 15 11.04 0.82 1.95
C ARG A 15 11.49 -0.24 0.92
N ALA A 16 12.30 -1.21 1.34
CA ALA A 16 12.81 -2.28 0.49
C ALA A 16 11.87 -3.49 0.37
N HIS A 17 10.73 -3.47 1.06
CA HIS A 17 9.80 -4.60 1.05
C HIS A 17 9.12 -4.72 -0.31
N THR A 18 9.14 -5.95 -0.83
CA THR A 18 8.48 -6.35 -2.06
C THR A 18 7.41 -7.35 -1.69
N GLU A 19 6.17 -7.02 -2.02
CA GLU A 19 5.02 -7.87 -1.81
C GLU A 19 4.64 -8.53 -3.13
N THR A 20 4.40 -9.83 -3.10
CA THR A 20 3.77 -10.54 -4.21
C THR A 20 2.26 -10.47 -4.04
N VAL A 21 1.56 -9.79 -4.94
CA VAL A 21 0.10 -9.78 -4.99
C VAL A 21 -0.38 -10.55 -6.21
N VAL A 22 -1.40 -11.38 -6.04
CA VAL A 22 -2.04 -12.03 -7.17
C VAL A 22 -3.18 -11.14 -7.65
N ILE A 23 -3.12 -10.69 -8.90
CA ILE A 23 -4.18 -9.93 -9.58
C ILE A 23 -4.50 -10.70 -10.86
N ASP A 24 -5.77 -11.02 -11.09
CA ASP A 24 -6.21 -11.81 -12.26
C ASP A 24 -5.42 -13.13 -12.44
N ASP A 25 -5.23 -13.88 -11.36
CA ASP A 25 -4.45 -15.14 -11.33
C ASP A 25 -2.94 -14.98 -11.67
N GLN A 26 -2.44 -13.74 -11.80
CA GLN A 26 -1.04 -13.45 -12.05
C GLN A 26 -0.33 -12.91 -10.80
N GLU A 27 0.82 -13.50 -10.48
CA GLU A 27 1.70 -13.04 -9.41
C GLU A 27 2.44 -11.76 -9.83
N HIS A 28 2.18 -10.67 -9.13
CA HIS A 28 2.84 -9.38 -9.32
C HIS A 28 3.70 -9.03 -8.10
N ALA A 29 5.02 -9.03 -8.29
CA ALA A 29 5.95 -8.52 -7.30
C ALA A 29 5.98 -6.99 -7.32
N ILE A 30 5.30 -6.35 -6.37
CA ILE A 30 5.26 -4.90 -6.21
C ILE A 30 6.11 -4.46 -5.02
N LYS A 31 7.00 -3.49 -5.26
CA LYS A 31 7.79 -2.85 -4.22
C LYS A 31 6.90 -1.95 -3.36
N LEU A 32 6.17 -2.56 -2.44
CA LEU A 32 5.12 -1.92 -1.67
C LEU A 32 5.68 -0.74 -0.86
N GLY A 33 6.88 -0.85 -0.30
CA GLY A 33 7.55 0.25 0.40
C GLY A 33 7.90 1.45 -0.49
N VAL A 34 8.27 1.20 -1.75
CA VAL A 34 8.52 2.26 -2.74
C VAL A 34 7.21 2.88 -3.20
N PHE A 35 6.19 2.05 -3.48
CA PHE A 35 4.85 2.50 -3.86
C PHE A 35 4.26 3.41 -2.78
N LEU A 36 4.33 3.00 -1.51
CA LEU A 36 3.89 3.79 -0.37
C LEU A 36 4.64 5.11 -0.23
N SER A 37 5.96 5.08 -0.39
CA SER A 37 6.78 6.31 -0.37
C SER A 37 6.37 7.28 -1.50
N ASN A 38 6.12 6.74 -2.70
CA ASN A 38 5.70 7.54 -3.85
C ASN A 38 4.28 8.08 -3.67
N ALA A 39 3.36 7.24 -3.18
CA ALA A 39 1.98 7.62 -2.89
C ALA A 39 1.92 8.70 -1.81
N LYS A 40 2.71 8.58 -0.73
CA LYS A 40 2.85 9.60 0.31
C LYS A 40 3.37 10.92 -0.25
N SER A 41 4.42 10.89 -1.08
CA SER A 41 4.96 12.09 -1.73
C SER A 41 3.97 12.74 -2.70
N ARG A 42 3.18 11.94 -3.40
CA ARG A 42 2.15 12.40 -4.34
C ARG A 42 0.76 12.52 -3.70
N ARG A 43 0.64 12.49 -2.36
CA ARG A 43 -0.64 12.60 -1.64
C ARG A 43 -1.44 13.81 -2.10
N GLY A 44 -0.79 14.95 -2.32
CA GLY A 44 -1.45 16.17 -2.82
C GLY A 44 -2.00 16.08 -4.26
N LYS A 45 -1.66 15.03 -5.02
CA LYS A 45 -2.20 14.75 -6.36
C LYS A 45 -3.15 13.55 -6.37
N LEU A 46 -3.29 12.84 -5.25
CA LEU A 46 -4.22 11.72 -5.13
C LEU A 46 -5.62 12.26 -4.84
N THR A 47 -6.61 11.70 -5.51
CA THR A 47 -8.02 11.96 -5.20
C THR A 47 -8.35 11.44 -3.82
N THR A 48 -9.29 12.10 -3.14
CA THR A 48 -9.75 11.72 -1.80
C THR A 48 -10.20 10.26 -1.75
N ASP A 49 -10.86 9.76 -2.81
CA ASP A 49 -11.25 8.35 -2.94
C ASP A 49 -10.06 7.38 -2.83
N LYS A 50 -8.96 7.65 -3.55
CA LYS A 50 -7.75 6.83 -3.47
C LYS A 50 -7.08 6.92 -2.09
N LEU A 51 -7.10 8.09 -1.48
CA LEU A 51 -6.60 8.25 -0.11
C LEU A 51 -7.47 7.49 0.90
N GLN A 52 -8.79 7.51 0.73
CA GLN A 52 -9.74 6.78 1.57
C GLN A 52 -9.54 5.27 1.44
N GLN A 53 -9.35 4.75 0.21
CA GLN A 53 -9.02 3.33 0.01
C GLN A 53 -7.70 2.95 0.68
N LEU A 54 -6.68 3.80 0.60
CA LEU A 54 -5.41 3.57 1.29
C LEU A 54 -5.57 3.63 2.82
N ALA A 55 -6.36 4.57 3.33
CA ALA A 55 -6.67 4.71 4.75
C ALA A 55 -7.44 3.50 5.29
N ASP A 56 -8.44 3.01 4.55
CA ASP A 56 -9.22 1.81 4.87
C ASP A 56 -8.34 0.56 4.95
N LEU A 57 -7.36 0.49 4.04
CA LEU A 57 -6.30 -0.52 4.05
C LEU A 57 -5.36 -0.41 5.27
N GLY A 58 -5.50 0.60 6.13
CA GLY A 58 -4.79 0.76 7.40
C GLY A 58 -3.66 1.80 7.38
N LEU A 59 -3.50 2.56 6.29
CA LEU A 59 -2.40 3.51 6.15
C LEU A 59 -2.68 4.80 6.92
N GLU A 60 -2.09 4.91 8.11
CA GLU A 60 -2.24 6.06 9.02
C GLU A 60 -1.83 7.42 8.42
N TRP A 61 -1.01 7.44 7.36
CA TRP A 61 -0.67 8.69 6.67
C TRP A 61 -1.63 9.04 5.53
N ALA A 62 -2.56 8.15 5.17
CA ALA A 62 -3.52 8.37 4.10
C ALA A 62 -4.85 8.96 4.60
N VAL A 63 -5.08 8.99 5.92
CA VAL A 63 -6.12 9.81 6.60
C VAL A 63 -5.76 11.29 6.59
#